data_AF-A0A3R8J5E1-F1
#
_entry.id   AF-A0A3R8J5E1-F1
#
_cell.length_a   1.000
_cell.length_b   1.000
_cell.length_c   1.000
_cell.angle_alpha   90.00
_cell.angle_beta   90.00
_cell.angle_gamma   90.00
#
_symmetry.space_group_name_H-M   'P 1'
#
loop_
_entity.id
_entity.type
_entity.pdbx_description
1 polymer ?
#
loop_
_entity_poly.entity_id
_entity_poly.type
_entity_poly.pdbx_seq_one_letter_code
_entity_poly.pdbx_strand_id
1 'polypeptide(L)'
;GKKDAEKTLVTEQIKVALSLPSEKDTRVYMLSSYATASVEFNFQHDLGRFETNWVKCIQPDFFNKKRDKRYQQVDLAGMYLGDITNLLSNVHFYEGMNSAFLKYLVQLEYLQDANEISRSEIVKQLSALARGVRIKKPQDTPSFMMSNTRLILQALGRMNRAFNKIEQLQIIASHRVITRLHTFGLDFDSLSKEFQSLIELKSHLVDANADDYENRKIALKNENFSFYSYKNVGWLVNGLQRDRDLADQYQNIRKFILSNPTISNERLRQYQNLNLTCLQYLPNNHQIKEYQVKKVNDYGKYEFITKSNDALMDVSANASGLTSMMKYQGKRQTMYDAFKDQGFATTWIPDDNIMNPVQYESLYKGVLGEVVGKFIIEDVFDTTLLPIEQLKNNELFDFKTNRKVLIDFKNWHSVHPMSLEQERQHVNEKLNI
;
A
#
# COMPACT_ATOMS: atom_id res chain seq x y z
N GLY A 1 -30.23 -19.63 -14.69
CA GLY A 1 -31.47 -20.21 -14.13
C GLY A 1 -32.24 -19.19 -13.33
N LYS A 2 -32.12 -19.21 -11.99
CA LYS A 2 -32.90 -18.33 -11.09
C LYS A 2 -32.51 -16.84 -11.16
N LYS A 3 -31.21 -16.53 -11.24
CA LYS A 3 -30.69 -15.16 -11.42
C LYS A 3 -31.09 -14.53 -12.75
N ASP A 4 -31.15 -15.32 -13.82
CA ASP A 4 -31.55 -14.81 -15.14
C ASP A 4 -33.05 -14.50 -15.17
N ALA A 5 -33.88 -15.33 -14.54
CA ALA A 5 -35.31 -15.07 -14.38
C ALA A 5 -35.61 -13.81 -13.54
N GLU A 6 -34.91 -13.61 -12.42
CA GLU A 6 -35.02 -12.40 -11.60
C GLU A 6 -34.57 -11.15 -12.36
N LYS A 7 -33.52 -11.25 -13.18
CA LYS A 7 -33.02 -10.14 -13.99
C LYS A 7 -34.01 -9.74 -15.10
N THR A 8 -34.66 -10.72 -15.73
CA THR A 8 -35.73 -10.48 -16.72
C THR A 8 -36.93 -9.78 -16.07
N LEU A 9 -37.32 -10.20 -14.86
CA LEU A 9 -38.43 -9.60 -14.12
C LEU A 9 -38.17 -8.12 -13.77
N VAL A 10 -36.98 -7.79 -13.27
CA VAL A 10 -36.60 -6.39 -12.96
C VAL A 10 -36.57 -5.54 -14.23
N THR A 11 -36.10 -6.10 -15.34
CA THR A 11 -36.07 -5.43 -16.65
C THR A 11 -37.47 -5.05 -17.12
N GLU A 12 -38.42 -5.99 -17.01
CA GLU A 12 -39.82 -5.75 -17.39
C GLU A 12 -40.46 -4.69 -16.49
N GLN A 13 -40.22 -4.76 -15.18
CA GLN A 13 -40.72 -3.75 -14.23
C GLN A 13 -40.22 -2.34 -14.57
N ILE A 14 -38.95 -2.18 -14.92
CA ILE A 14 -38.38 -0.88 -15.31
C ILE A 14 -39.05 -0.37 -16.59
N LYS A 15 -39.19 -1.21 -17.62
CA LYS A 15 -39.82 -0.81 -18.90
C LYS A 15 -41.27 -0.38 -18.70
N VAL A 16 -42.04 -1.15 -17.93
CA VAL A 16 -43.43 -0.82 -17.60
C VAL A 16 -43.49 0.48 -16.82
N ALA A 17 -42.64 0.67 -15.80
CA ALA A 17 -42.63 1.89 -15.02
C ALA A 17 -42.34 3.13 -15.87
N LEU A 18 -41.36 3.06 -16.78
CA LEU A 18 -40.96 4.17 -17.65
C LEU A 18 -42.01 4.51 -18.73
N SER A 19 -42.92 3.61 -19.10
CA SER A 19 -43.99 3.93 -20.06
C SER A 19 -45.22 4.60 -19.41
N LEU A 20 -45.40 4.42 -18.09
CA LEU A 20 -46.57 4.95 -17.37
C LEU A 20 -46.77 6.47 -17.50
N PRO A 21 -45.74 7.34 -17.44
CA PRO A 21 -45.93 8.80 -17.54
C PRO A 21 -46.48 9.26 -18.90
N SER A 22 -46.31 8.47 -19.95
CA SER A 22 -46.88 8.76 -21.28
C SER A 22 -48.37 8.40 -21.37
N GLU A 23 -48.86 7.55 -20.45
CA GLU A 23 -50.23 7.01 -20.44
C GLU A 23 -51.09 7.55 -19.29
N LYS A 24 -50.47 8.00 -18.20
CA LYS A 24 -51.14 8.43 -16.97
C LYS A 24 -50.46 9.68 -16.40
N ASP A 25 -51.23 10.47 -15.67
CA ASP A 25 -50.74 11.65 -14.92
C ASP A 25 -49.97 11.22 -13.66
N THR A 26 -48.81 10.60 -13.87
CA THR A 26 -47.94 10.05 -12.83
C THR A 26 -46.48 10.40 -13.08
N ARG A 27 -45.64 10.21 -12.06
CA ARG A 27 -44.18 10.31 -12.16
C ARG A 27 -43.52 9.03 -11.70
N VAL A 28 -42.29 8.80 -12.14
CA VAL A 28 -41.49 7.63 -11.79
C VAL A 28 -40.39 8.03 -10.81
N TYR A 29 -40.29 7.25 -9.73
CA TYR A 29 -39.22 7.32 -8.75
C TYR A 29 -38.47 6.00 -8.71
N MET A 30 -37.15 6.05 -8.64
CA MET A 30 -36.32 4.84 -8.56
C MET A 30 -35.97 4.53 -7.11
N LEU A 31 -36.28 3.31 -6.66
CA LEU A 31 -35.89 2.76 -5.37
C LEU A 31 -34.90 1.61 -5.57
N SER A 32 -33.60 1.85 -5.37
CA SER A 32 -32.59 0.80 -5.62
C SER A 32 -31.29 1.03 -4.85
N SER A 33 -30.55 -0.05 -4.57
CA SER A 33 -29.14 -0.01 -4.16
C SER A 33 -28.17 0.25 -5.34
N TYR A 34 -28.70 0.67 -6.50
CA TYR A 34 -28.09 1.09 -7.76
C TYR A 34 -27.11 0.13 -8.46
N ALA A 35 -26.25 -0.58 -7.73
CA ALA A 35 -25.28 -1.53 -8.27
C ALA A 35 -25.91 -2.68 -9.08
N THR A 36 -27.18 -2.99 -8.85
CA THR A 36 -27.91 -4.11 -9.49
C THR A 36 -28.75 -3.70 -10.70
N ALA A 37 -29.15 -2.43 -10.83
CA ALA A 37 -30.11 -1.97 -11.85
C ALA A 37 -29.47 -1.17 -13.01
N SER A 38 -28.22 -0.74 -12.86
CA SER A 38 -27.63 0.37 -13.64
C SER A 38 -26.79 0.00 -14.86
N VAL A 39 -26.47 -1.28 -15.06
CA VAL A 39 -25.57 -1.70 -16.15
C VAL A 39 -26.28 -1.70 -17.52
N GLU A 40 -27.62 -1.78 -17.57
CA GLU A 40 -28.35 -2.09 -18.81
C GLU A 40 -29.47 -1.10 -19.20
N PHE A 41 -29.81 -0.11 -18.37
CA PHE A 41 -30.97 0.77 -18.63
C PHE A 41 -30.65 2.27 -18.66
N ASN A 42 -31.34 2.94 -19.56
CA ASN A 42 -31.51 4.39 -19.56
C ASN A 42 -32.76 4.70 -18.74
N PHE A 43 -32.66 5.67 -17.82
CA PHE A 43 -33.74 6.05 -16.91
C PHE A 43 -34.54 7.26 -17.42
N GLN A 44 -34.34 7.64 -18.68
CA GLN A 44 -35.15 8.64 -19.37
C GLN A 44 -36.44 8.00 -19.85
N HIS A 45 -37.55 8.74 -19.81
CA HIS A 45 -38.80 8.37 -20.46
C HIS A 45 -39.30 9.51 -21.36
N ASP A 46 -40.24 9.18 -22.24
CA ASP A 46 -40.81 10.14 -23.17
C ASP A 46 -41.68 11.16 -22.42
N LEU A 47 -41.47 12.43 -22.73
CA LEU A 47 -42.11 13.56 -22.07
C LEU A 47 -43.63 13.49 -22.23
N GLY A 48 -44.33 13.26 -21.11
CA GLY A 48 -45.79 13.23 -21.07
C GLY A 48 -46.42 14.63 -21.11
N ARG A 49 -47.70 14.69 -21.49
CA ARG A 49 -48.49 15.95 -21.46
C ARG A 49 -48.56 16.55 -20.06
N PHE A 50 -48.71 15.70 -19.04
CA PHE A 50 -48.70 16.10 -17.64
C PHE A 50 -47.39 16.78 -17.25
N GLU A 51 -46.25 16.18 -17.59
CA GLU A 51 -44.92 16.65 -17.20
C GLU A 51 -44.48 17.93 -17.91
N THR A 52 -45.03 18.21 -19.10
CA THR A 52 -44.70 19.40 -19.91
C THR A 52 -44.86 20.71 -19.12
N ASN A 53 -45.82 20.78 -18.19
CA ASN A 53 -46.06 21.95 -17.35
C ASN A 53 -45.07 22.12 -16.19
N TRP A 54 -44.24 21.11 -15.91
CA TRP A 54 -43.37 21.03 -14.72
C TRP A 54 -41.88 20.90 -15.07
N VAL A 55 -41.55 20.90 -16.36
CA VAL A 55 -40.18 20.77 -16.84
C VAL A 55 -39.70 22.07 -17.48
N LYS A 56 -38.41 22.35 -17.32
CA LYS A 56 -37.69 23.42 -18.03
C LYS A 56 -36.72 22.78 -19.02
N CYS A 57 -36.83 23.17 -20.28
CA CYS A 57 -35.90 22.72 -21.31
C CYS A 57 -34.60 23.54 -21.23
N ILE A 58 -33.47 22.88 -21.01
CA ILE A 58 -32.15 23.51 -20.90
C ILE A 58 -31.33 23.41 -22.20
N GLN A 59 -31.95 22.98 -23.31
CA GLN A 59 -31.27 22.87 -24.59
C GLN A 59 -30.86 24.26 -25.09
N PRO A 60 -29.60 24.46 -25.53
CA PRO A 60 -29.20 25.72 -26.14
C PRO A 60 -29.96 26.01 -27.45
N ASP A 61 -30.30 27.26 -27.69
CA ASP A 61 -31.20 27.69 -28.78
C ASP A 61 -30.67 27.37 -30.20
N PHE A 62 -29.36 27.17 -30.36
CA PHE A 62 -28.72 26.89 -31.64
C PHE A 62 -28.77 25.43 -32.08
N PHE A 63 -29.29 24.51 -31.25
CA PHE A 63 -29.45 23.10 -31.63
C PHE A 63 -30.83 22.82 -32.23
N ASN A 64 -30.87 21.94 -33.25
CA ASN A 64 -32.13 21.52 -33.87
C ASN A 64 -32.94 20.63 -32.91
N LYS A 65 -34.00 21.20 -32.35
CA LYS A 65 -34.93 20.60 -31.38
C LYS A 65 -35.53 19.26 -31.82
N LYS A 66 -35.64 18.98 -33.13
CA LYS A 66 -36.35 17.79 -33.64
C LYS A 66 -35.47 16.57 -33.93
N ARG A 67 -34.14 16.71 -33.92
CA ARG A 67 -33.22 15.61 -34.30
C ARG A 67 -32.67 14.83 -33.10
N ASP A 68 -32.67 15.44 -31.91
CA ASP A 68 -32.14 14.83 -30.69
C ASP A 68 -33.27 14.29 -29.80
N LYS A 69 -33.27 12.97 -29.58
CA LYS A 69 -34.29 12.30 -28.75
C LYS A 69 -34.36 12.85 -27.33
N ARG A 70 -33.27 13.41 -26.80
CA ARG A 70 -33.23 14.04 -25.47
C ARG A 70 -34.16 15.22 -25.31
N TYR A 71 -34.61 15.81 -26.42
CA TYR A 71 -35.61 16.89 -26.43
C TYR A 71 -37.03 16.38 -26.16
N GLN A 72 -37.31 15.13 -26.51
CA GLN A 72 -38.60 14.48 -26.31
C GLN A 72 -38.63 13.67 -25.02
N GLN A 73 -37.55 13.70 -24.24
CA GLN A 73 -37.40 12.90 -23.04
C GLN A 73 -37.24 13.79 -21.81
N VAL A 74 -37.53 13.21 -20.65
CA VAL A 74 -37.30 13.79 -19.34
C VAL A 74 -36.58 12.77 -18.46
N ASP A 75 -35.75 13.26 -17.54
CA ASP A 75 -35.10 12.42 -16.53
C ASP A 75 -36.07 12.12 -15.36
N LEU A 76 -35.72 11.14 -14.52
CA LEU A 76 -36.51 10.77 -13.34
C LEU A 76 -36.74 11.97 -12.39
N ALA A 77 -37.93 12.02 -11.79
CA ALA A 77 -38.32 13.05 -10.82
C ALA A 77 -37.62 12.94 -9.45
N GLY A 78 -37.02 11.79 -9.18
CA GLY A 78 -36.28 11.56 -7.96
C GLY A 78 -35.67 10.17 -7.89
N MET A 79 -34.78 10.00 -6.92
CA MET A 79 -34.05 8.74 -6.70
C MET A 79 -33.80 8.51 -5.22
N TYR A 80 -34.01 7.26 -4.80
CA TYR A 80 -33.50 6.75 -3.55
C TYR A 80 -32.15 6.05 -3.74
N LEU A 81 -31.14 6.50 -3.01
CA LEU A 81 -29.80 5.94 -2.96
C LEU A 81 -29.67 5.00 -1.75
N GLY A 82 -29.78 3.70 -2.02
CA GLY A 82 -29.55 2.65 -1.01
C GLY A 82 -28.07 2.33 -0.78
N ASP A 83 -27.79 1.63 0.33
CA ASP A 83 -26.44 1.21 0.69
C ASP A 83 -25.79 0.32 -0.40
N ILE A 84 -24.56 0.65 -0.78
CA ILE A 84 -23.74 -0.18 -1.66
C ILE A 84 -23.00 -1.20 -0.77
N THR A 85 -23.38 -2.48 -0.89
CA THR A 85 -22.94 -3.56 0.02
C THR A 85 -21.85 -4.49 -0.55
N ASN A 86 -21.65 -4.50 -1.87
CA ASN A 86 -20.85 -5.53 -2.57
C ASN A 86 -19.62 -5.00 -3.34
N LEU A 87 -19.03 -3.87 -2.91
CA LEU A 87 -17.78 -3.36 -3.52
C LEU A 87 -16.60 -4.33 -3.31
N LEU A 88 -16.41 -4.79 -2.08
CA LEU A 88 -15.53 -5.92 -1.80
C LEU A 88 -16.32 -7.22 -1.89
N SER A 89 -15.70 -8.22 -2.51
CA SER A 89 -16.32 -9.52 -2.75
C SER A 89 -16.76 -10.15 -1.44
N ASN A 90 -17.98 -10.68 -1.43
CA ASN A 90 -18.58 -11.22 -0.21
C ASN A 90 -18.15 -12.68 0.04
N VAL A 91 -16.94 -12.86 0.55
CA VAL A 91 -16.41 -14.15 0.99
C VAL A 91 -16.52 -14.23 2.52
N HIS A 92 -17.06 -15.34 3.04
CA HIS A 92 -17.30 -15.55 4.46
C HIS A 92 -16.41 -16.63 5.08
N PHE A 93 -16.05 -17.65 4.31
CA PHE A 93 -15.15 -18.73 4.70
C PHE A 93 -14.41 -19.24 3.46
N TYR A 94 -13.30 -19.92 3.68
CA TYR A 94 -12.50 -20.50 2.60
C TYR A 94 -13.13 -21.82 2.11
N GLU A 95 -13.57 -21.84 0.86
CA GLU A 95 -14.14 -23.01 0.17
C GLU A 95 -13.26 -23.50 -0.99
N GLY A 96 -11.98 -23.10 -1.00
CA GLY A 96 -11.06 -23.33 -2.12
C GLY A 96 -10.89 -22.12 -3.04
N MET A 97 -10.12 -22.31 -4.11
CA MET A 97 -9.77 -21.27 -5.10
C MET A 97 -10.92 -20.98 -6.09
N ASN A 98 -12.09 -20.60 -5.59
CA ASN A 98 -13.22 -20.19 -6.41
C ASN A 98 -13.10 -18.73 -6.90
N SER A 99 -13.93 -18.34 -7.86
CA SER A 99 -13.89 -17.00 -8.47
C SER A 99 -14.13 -15.87 -7.46
N ALA A 100 -14.98 -16.08 -6.45
CA ALA A 100 -15.26 -15.08 -5.43
C ALA A 100 -14.06 -14.86 -4.49
N PHE A 101 -13.39 -15.94 -4.09
CA PHE A 101 -12.17 -15.88 -3.30
C PHE A 101 -11.03 -15.22 -4.07
N LEU A 102 -10.79 -15.64 -5.32
CA LEU A 102 -9.77 -15.03 -6.17
C LEU A 102 -10.01 -13.53 -6.37
N LYS A 103 -11.27 -13.14 -6.63
CA LYS A 103 -11.64 -11.72 -6.75
C LYS A 103 -11.38 -10.97 -5.44
N TYR A 104 -11.70 -11.56 -4.29
CA TYR A 104 -11.44 -10.94 -2.99
C TYR A 104 -9.94 -10.77 -2.72
N LEU A 105 -9.14 -11.81 -2.99
CA LEU A 105 -7.69 -11.77 -2.85
C LEU A 105 -7.08 -10.67 -3.73
N VAL A 106 -7.46 -10.64 -5.00
CA VAL A 106 -7.01 -9.59 -5.95
C VAL A 106 -7.41 -8.20 -5.47
N GLN A 107 -8.62 -8.02 -4.92
CA GLN A 107 -9.03 -6.75 -4.33
C GLN A 107 -8.15 -6.34 -3.14
N LEU A 108 -7.75 -7.29 -2.28
CA LEU A 108 -6.83 -6.99 -1.19
C LEU A 108 -5.43 -6.62 -1.69
N GLU A 109 -4.90 -7.35 -2.69
CA GLU A 109 -3.61 -7.03 -3.30
C GLU A 109 -3.61 -5.63 -3.93
N TYR A 110 -4.68 -5.23 -4.65
CA TYR A 110 -4.82 -3.87 -5.18
C TYR A 110 -4.80 -2.79 -4.09
N LEU A 111 -5.43 -3.05 -2.94
CA LEU A 111 -5.40 -2.12 -1.81
C LEU A 111 -3.98 -2.06 -1.18
N GLN A 112 -3.26 -3.17 -1.14
CA GLN A 112 -1.89 -3.20 -0.64
C GLN A 112 -0.93 -2.46 -1.59
N ASP A 113 -1.05 -2.67 -2.90
CA ASP A 113 -0.26 -1.99 -3.93
C ASP A 113 -0.47 -0.46 -3.89
N ALA A 114 -1.69 -0.02 -3.58
CA ALA A 114 -2.01 1.38 -3.35
C ALA A 114 -1.52 1.94 -2.00
N ASN A 115 -0.91 1.11 -1.14
CA ASN A 115 -0.52 1.42 0.24
C ASN A 115 -1.70 1.85 1.13
N GLU A 116 -2.89 1.33 0.85
CA GLU A 116 -4.10 1.58 1.64
C GLU A 116 -4.31 0.55 2.75
N ILE A 117 -3.70 -0.62 2.63
CA ILE A 117 -3.61 -1.64 3.67
C ILE A 117 -2.18 -2.17 3.75
N SER A 118 -1.81 -2.72 4.91
CA SER A 118 -0.54 -3.41 5.07
C SER A 118 -0.66 -4.89 4.70
N ARG A 119 0.48 -5.54 4.44
CA ARG A 119 0.51 -6.99 4.23
C ARG A 119 -0.08 -7.77 5.40
N SER A 120 0.13 -7.28 6.62
CA SER A 120 -0.40 -7.93 7.82
C SER A 120 -1.93 -7.94 7.85
N GLU A 121 -2.57 -6.93 7.27
CA GLU A 121 -4.02 -6.92 7.08
C GLU A 121 -4.47 -7.98 6.07
N ILE A 122 -3.75 -8.21 4.97
CA ILE A 122 -4.06 -9.33 4.05
C ILE A 122 -3.99 -10.67 4.79
N VAL A 123 -2.88 -10.93 5.49
CA VAL A 123 -2.70 -12.19 6.25
C VAL A 123 -3.82 -12.37 7.28
N LYS A 124 -4.21 -11.30 7.97
CA LYS A 124 -5.32 -11.29 8.91
C LYS A 124 -6.66 -11.62 8.24
N GLN A 125 -6.98 -11.00 7.11
CA GLN A 125 -8.20 -11.30 6.32
C GLN A 125 -8.24 -12.76 5.87
N LEU A 126 -7.15 -13.26 5.29
CA LEU A 126 -7.07 -14.65 4.81
C LEU A 126 -7.11 -15.66 5.96
N SER A 127 -6.42 -15.39 7.07
CA SER A 127 -6.45 -16.25 8.26
C SER A 127 -7.84 -16.32 8.88
N ALA A 128 -8.57 -15.20 8.89
CA ALA A 128 -9.95 -15.17 9.37
C ALA A 128 -10.87 -16.02 8.47
N LEU A 129 -10.72 -15.92 7.14
CA LEU A 129 -11.46 -16.75 6.20
C LEU A 129 -11.16 -18.25 6.37
N ALA A 130 -9.89 -18.61 6.56
CA ALA A 130 -9.48 -19.99 6.78
C ALA A 130 -10.07 -20.57 8.09
N ARG A 131 -10.24 -19.73 9.11
CA ARG A 131 -10.86 -20.11 10.40
C ARG A 131 -12.38 -19.96 10.43
N GLY A 132 -13.01 -19.47 9.35
CA GLY A 132 -14.44 -19.14 9.33
C GLY A 132 -14.83 -18.00 10.29
N VAL A 133 -13.88 -17.15 10.68
CA VAL A 133 -14.12 -16.02 11.60
C VAL A 133 -14.47 -14.77 10.80
N ARG A 134 -15.57 -14.11 11.17
CA ARG A 134 -15.98 -12.86 10.55
C ARG A 134 -15.18 -11.69 11.14
N ILE A 135 -14.43 -10.99 10.29
CA ILE A 135 -13.76 -9.73 10.66
C ILE A 135 -14.20 -8.58 9.76
N LYS A 136 -14.01 -7.35 10.25
CA LYS A 136 -14.29 -6.14 9.47
C LYS A 136 -13.36 -6.11 8.25
N LYS A 137 -13.93 -5.97 7.06
CA LYS A 137 -13.18 -5.79 5.81
C LYS A 137 -12.56 -4.38 5.75
N PRO A 138 -11.46 -4.18 5.02
CA PRO A 138 -10.85 -2.86 4.85
C PRO A 138 -11.71 -1.98 3.94
N GLN A 139 -12.83 -1.49 4.46
CA GLN A 139 -13.77 -0.60 3.76
C GLN A 139 -13.49 0.88 4.02
N ASP A 140 -12.56 1.15 4.94
CA ASP A 140 -12.15 2.50 5.34
C ASP A 140 -10.84 2.85 4.62
N THR A 141 -10.87 2.74 3.29
CA THR A 141 -9.72 3.02 2.43
C THR A 141 -10.16 3.90 1.27
N PRO A 142 -9.32 4.82 0.76
CA PRO A 142 -9.76 5.73 -0.30
C PRO A 142 -10.17 5.06 -1.60
N SER A 143 -9.53 3.97 -2.05
CA SER A 143 -10.00 3.24 -3.21
C SER A 143 -11.40 2.67 -2.99
N PHE A 144 -11.70 2.17 -1.79
CA PHE A 144 -13.06 1.72 -1.46
C PHE A 144 -14.05 2.88 -1.43
N MET A 145 -13.70 3.97 -0.73
CA MET A 145 -14.54 5.16 -0.58
C MET A 145 -14.81 5.82 -1.93
N MET A 146 -13.79 5.99 -2.77
CA MET A 146 -13.93 6.55 -4.12
C MET A 146 -14.67 5.61 -5.07
N SER A 147 -14.54 4.28 -4.91
CA SER A 147 -15.38 3.34 -5.66
C SER A 147 -16.86 3.48 -5.29
N ASN A 148 -17.16 3.73 -4.02
CA ASN A 148 -18.51 4.04 -3.56
C ASN A 148 -19.00 5.38 -4.14
N THR A 149 -18.22 6.46 -3.97
CA THR A 149 -18.52 7.78 -4.56
C THR A 149 -18.80 7.66 -6.06
N ARG A 150 -17.96 6.93 -6.79
CA ARG A 150 -18.10 6.74 -8.24
C ARG A 150 -19.44 6.14 -8.62
N LEU A 151 -19.92 5.14 -7.89
CA LEU A 151 -21.22 4.53 -8.16
C LEU A 151 -22.37 5.50 -7.91
N ILE A 152 -22.28 6.34 -6.87
CA ILE A 152 -23.27 7.39 -6.59
C ILE A 152 -23.24 8.49 -7.66
N LEU A 153 -22.05 8.96 -8.05
CA LEU A 153 -21.88 9.91 -9.15
C LEU A 153 -22.47 9.38 -10.45
N GLN A 154 -22.22 8.10 -10.77
CA GLN A 154 -22.82 7.46 -11.92
C GLN A 154 -24.35 7.40 -11.80
N ALA A 155 -24.88 7.12 -10.61
CA ALA A 155 -26.31 7.10 -10.34
C ALA A 155 -26.99 8.43 -10.65
N LEU A 156 -26.49 9.50 -10.04
CA LEU A 156 -27.01 10.84 -10.24
C LEU A 156 -26.78 11.33 -11.67
N GLY A 157 -25.64 11.02 -12.27
CA GLY A 157 -25.34 11.35 -13.66
C GLY A 157 -26.31 10.72 -14.67
N ARG A 158 -26.99 9.62 -14.30
CA ARG A 158 -28.02 9.03 -15.18
C ARG A 158 -29.36 9.74 -15.11
N MET A 159 -29.57 10.60 -14.12
CA MET A 159 -30.69 11.55 -14.06
C MET A 159 -30.36 12.87 -14.78
N ASN A 160 -29.22 12.92 -15.49
CA ASN A 160 -28.74 14.14 -16.12
C ASN A 160 -28.56 14.03 -17.64
N ARG A 161 -29.39 13.24 -18.34
CA ARG A 161 -29.17 12.95 -19.77
C ARG A 161 -30.24 13.49 -20.71
N ALA A 162 -31.39 13.92 -20.21
CA ALA A 162 -32.41 14.58 -21.02
C ALA A 162 -32.25 16.12 -20.99
N PHE A 163 -32.86 16.82 -21.96
CA PHE A 163 -32.88 18.29 -21.96
C PHE A 163 -34.00 18.88 -21.11
N ASN A 164 -35.09 18.13 -20.89
CA ASN A 164 -36.17 18.58 -20.03
C ASN A 164 -35.85 18.21 -18.58
N LYS A 165 -35.76 19.23 -17.72
CA LYS A 165 -35.40 19.10 -16.31
C LYS A 165 -36.56 19.46 -15.42
N ILE A 166 -36.82 18.64 -14.41
CA ILE A 166 -37.76 18.97 -13.34
C ILE A 166 -37.09 19.99 -12.42
N GLU A 167 -37.81 21.07 -12.09
CA GLU A 167 -37.26 22.18 -11.32
C GLU A 167 -36.90 21.81 -9.87
N GLN A 168 -37.67 20.91 -9.27
CA GLN A 168 -37.41 20.38 -7.93
C GLN A 168 -37.26 18.86 -7.98
N LEU A 169 -36.02 18.41 -7.82
CA LEU A 169 -35.67 16.99 -7.77
C LEU A 169 -35.61 16.50 -6.33
N GLN A 170 -36.19 15.32 -6.06
CA GLN A 170 -36.09 14.70 -4.74
C GLN A 170 -35.06 13.57 -4.72
N ILE A 171 -33.97 13.76 -3.98
CA ILE A 171 -32.97 12.72 -3.72
C ILE A 171 -33.08 12.30 -2.26
N ILE A 172 -33.29 11.02 -2.04
CA ILE A 172 -33.34 10.43 -0.70
C ILE A 172 -32.14 9.51 -0.59
N ALA A 173 -31.28 9.71 0.41
CA ALA A 173 -30.11 8.86 0.62
C ALA A 173 -30.09 8.33 2.04
N SER A 174 -29.60 7.11 2.22
CA SER A 174 -29.33 6.60 3.56
C SER A 174 -28.21 7.41 4.21
N HIS A 175 -28.23 7.54 5.54
CA HIS A 175 -27.15 8.17 6.30
C HIS A 175 -25.77 7.55 5.98
N ARG A 176 -25.73 6.24 5.72
CA ARG A 176 -24.50 5.51 5.37
C ARG A 176 -23.99 5.84 3.97
N VAL A 177 -24.87 6.14 3.01
CA VAL A 177 -24.46 6.62 1.69
C VAL A 177 -23.78 7.98 1.84
N ILE A 178 -24.43 8.93 2.53
CA ILE A 178 -23.93 10.31 2.69
C ILE A 178 -22.58 10.35 3.39
N THR A 179 -22.46 9.66 4.54
CA THR A 179 -21.22 9.64 5.34
C THR A 179 -20.02 9.02 4.62
N ARG A 180 -20.26 8.15 3.61
CA ARG A 180 -19.20 7.49 2.84
C ARG A 180 -18.82 8.21 1.54
N LEU A 181 -19.42 9.36 1.23
CA LEU A 181 -19.04 10.15 0.06
C LEU A 181 -17.73 10.88 0.29
N HIS A 182 -16.83 10.86 -0.68
CA HIS A 182 -15.56 11.59 -0.65
C HIS A 182 -15.32 12.30 -1.97
N THR A 183 -14.66 13.46 -1.92
CA THR A 183 -14.32 14.29 -3.09
C THR A 183 -12.83 14.21 -3.45
N PHE A 184 -12.11 13.20 -2.95
CA PHE A 184 -10.67 13.04 -3.20
C PHE A 184 -10.35 13.04 -4.69
N GLY A 185 -9.53 14.00 -5.13
CA GLY A 185 -9.11 14.12 -6.53
C GLY A 185 -10.23 14.52 -7.51
N LEU A 186 -11.37 15.02 -7.02
CA LEU A 186 -12.46 15.55 -7.85
C LEU A 186 -12.45 17.07 -7.84
N ASP A 187 -12.65 17.67 -9.02
CA ASP A 187 -12.99 19.09 -9.14
C ASP A 187 -14.46 19.29 -8.76
N PHE A 188 -14.71 19.80 -7.56
CA PHE A 188 -16.04 19.93 -6.98
C PHE A 188 -16.98 20.79 -7.84
N ASP A 189 -16.45 21.86 -8.46
CA ASP A 189 -17.25 22.81 -9.23
C ASP A 189 -17.76 22.20 -10.54
N SER A 190 -17.04 21.19 -11.06
CA SER A 190 -17.44 20.43 -12.25
C SER A 190 -18.54 19.38 -11.98
N LEU A 191 -18.87 19.11 -10.72
CA LEU A 191 -19.83 18.07 -10.35
C LEU A 191 -21.28 18.54 -10.52
N SER A 192 -22.18 17.58 -10.74
CA SER A 192 -23.62 17.84 -10.85
C SER A 192 -24.18 18.45 -9.56
N LYS A 193 -25.16 19.36 -9.67
CA LYS A 193 -25.79 20.03 -8.51
C LYS A 193 -26.39 19.04 -7.50
N GLU A 194 -26.90 17.92 -7.99
CA GLU A 194 -27.40 16.79 -7.20
C GLU A 194 -26.33 16.22 -6.26
N PHE A 195 -25.11 16.04 -6.78
CA PHE A 195 -24.00 15.50 -6.01
C PHE A 195 -23.41 16.56 -5.06
N GLN A 196 -23.28 17.82 -5.52
CA GLN A 196 -22.86 18.93 -4.67
C GLN A 196 -23.76 19.04 -3.43
N SER A 197 -25.09 18.93 -3.62
CA SER A 197 -26.08 18.94 -2.53
C SER A 197 -25.87 17.80 -1.51
N LEU A 198 -25.44 16.60 -1.95
CA LEU A 198 -25.15 15.49 -1.03
C LEU A 198 -23.87 15.72 -0.22
N ILE A 199 -22.85 16.36 -0.81
CA ILE A 199 -21.61 16.71 -0.11
C ILE A 199 -21.83 17.83 0.89
N GLU A 200 -22.61 18.85 0.54
CA GLU A 200 -23.06 19.89 1.47
C GLU A 200 -23.83 19.28 2.64
N LEU A 201 -24.73 18.32 2.38
CA LEU A 201 -25.40 17.59 3.45
C LEU A 201 -24.42 16.82 4.34
N LYS A 202 -23.36 16.24 3.75
CA LYS A 202 -22.30 15.54 4.52
C LYS A 202 -21.53 16.50 5.44
N SER A 203 -21.18 17.70 4.98
CA SER A 203 -20.39 18.65 5.78
C SER A 203 -21.12 19.09 7.05
N HIS A 204 -22.45 19.05 7.05
CA HIS A 204 -23.27 19.27 8.25
C HIS A 204 -23.36 18.05 9.19
N LEU A 205 -22.94 16.86 8.76
CA LEU A 205 -23.08 15.61 9.51
C LEU A 205 -21.76 15.08 10.07
N VAL A 206 -20.61 15.55 9.59
CA VAL A 206 -19.30 14.98 9.93
C VAL A 206 -18.28 16.10 10.17
N ASP A 207 -17.64 16.09 11.34
CA ASP A 207 -16.54 17.00 11.65
C ASP A 207 -15.31 16.72 10.75
N ALA A 208 -14.68 17.82 10.29
CA ALA A 208 -13.57 17.82 9.35
C ALA A 208 -12.26 17.30 9.98
N ASN A 209 -12.17 16.00 10.27
CA ASN A 209 -10.89 15.35 10.53
C ASN A 209 -10.33 14.78 9.21
N ALA A 210 -9.86 15.68 8.35
CA ALA A 210 -9.22 15.35 7.07
C ALA A 210 -7.71 15.08 7.17
N ASP A 211 -7.12 15.19 8.37
CA ASP A 211 -5.66 15.39 8.53
C ASP A 211 -4.80 14.15 8.80
N ASP A 212 -5.31 12.91 8.70
CA ASP A 212 -4.48 11.71 8.94
C ASP A 212 -4.30 10.78 7.74
N TYR A 213 -4.98 11.01 6.61
CA TYR A 213 -4.91 10.04 5.50
C TYR A 213 -3.51 9.96 4.86
N GLU A 214 -2.94 11.09 4.45
CA GLU A 214 -1.62 11.08 3.78
C GLU A 214 -0.52 10.59 4.72
N ASN A 215 -0.56 10.99 6.00
CA ASN A 215 0.38 10.49 7.02
C ASN A 215 0.25 8.98 7.21
N ARG A 216 -0.99 8.47 7.34
CA ARG A 216 -1.25 7.03 7.44
C ARG A 216 -0.83 6.27 6.18
N LYS A 217 -1.05 6.83 5.00
CA LYS A 217 -0.64 6.24 3.72
C LYS A 217 0.87 6.14 3.61
N ILE A 218 1.60 7.19 4.00
CA ILE A 218 3.07 7.18 4.05
C ILE A 218 3.55 6.12 5.06
N ALA A 219 2.94 6.06 6.25
CA ALA A 219 3.29 5.06 7.26
C ALA A 219 3.07 3.61 6.76
N LEU A 220 1.93 3.34 6.10
CA LEU A 220 1.62 2.04 5.51
C LEU A 220 2.57 1.69 4.36
N LYS A 221 2.92 2.68 3.53
CA LYS A 221 3.93 2.51 2.48
C LYS A 221 5.27 2.09 3.08
N ASN A 222 5.70 2.75 4.15
CA ASN A 222 6.95 2.42 4.83
C ASN A 222 6.92 1.03 5.49
N GLU A 223 5.78 0.63 6.09
CA GLU A 223 5.55 -0.72 6.61
C GLU A 223 5.68 -1.76 5.47
N ASN A 224 5.00 -1.53 4.34
CA ASN A 224 5.03 -2.44 3.20
C ASN A 224 6.43 -2.57 2.59
N PHE A 225 7.17 -1.46 2.45
CA PHE A 225 8.54 -1.46 1.94
C PHE A 225 9.51 -2.25 2.84
N SER A 226 9.34 -2.11 4.15
CA SER A 226 10.08 -2.89 5.14
C SER A 226 9.78 -4.38 5.00
N PHE A 227 8.49 -4.75 4.87
CA PHE A 227 8.08 -6.13 4.66
C PHE A 227 8.64 -6.74 3.36
N TYR A 228 8.61 -5.99 2.25
CA TYR A 228 9.17 -6.45 0.98
C TYR A 228 10.67 -6.69 1.08
N SER A 229 11.39 -5.83 1.80
CA SER A 229 12.81 -6.03 2.06
C SER A 229 13.05 -7.29 2.88
N TYR A 230 12.23 -7.56 3.90
CA TYR A 230 12.31 -8.80 4.69
C TYR A 230 12.15 -10.05 3.81
N LYS A 231 11.12 -10.06 2.94
CA LYS A 231 10.90 -11.17 2.01
C LYS A 231 12.09 -11.36 1.06
N ASN A 232 12.60 -10.27 0.48
CA ASN A 232 13.70 -10.33 -0.47
C ASN A 232 14.99 -10.82 0.20
N VAL A 233 15.31 -10.32 1.41
CA VAL A 233 16.45 -10.79 2.20
C VAL A 233 16.29 -12.26 2.54
N GLY A 234 15.11 -12.70 3.01
CA GLY A 234 14.86 -14.11 3.31
C GLY A 234 15.04 -15.02 2.09
N TRP A 235 14.62 -14.58 0.90
CA TRP A 235 14.85 -15.31 -0.34
C TRP A 235 16.35 -15.43 -0.68
N LEU A 236 17.12 -14.34 -0.57
CA LEU A 236 18.57 -14.36 -0.77
C LEU A 236 19.26 -15.30 0.22
N VAL A 237 18.94 -15.16 1.52
CA VAL A 237 19.57 -15.92 2.60
C VAL A 237 19.37 -17.43 2.43
N ASN A 238 18.19 -17.86 1.97
CA ASN A 238 17.89 -19.27 1.72
C ASN A 238 18.71 -19.89 0.58
N GLY A 239 19.33 -19.06 -0.28
CA GLY A 239 20.11 -19.50 -1.44
C GLY A 239 21.63 -19.44 -1.24
N LEU A 240 22.14 -18.82 -0.17
CA LEU A 240 23.54 -18.43 -0.03
C LEU A 240 24.55 -19.58 -0.18
N GLN A 241 24.20 -20.78 0.28
CA GLN A 241 25.08 -21.94 0.22
C GLN A 241 24.88 -22.83 -1.01
N ARG A 242 23.90 -22.50 -1.87
CA ARG A 242 23.45 -23.37 -2.98
C ARG A 242 23.55 -22.69 -4.34
N ASP A 243 23.44 -21.37 -4.36
CA ASP A 243 23.39 -20.56 -5.57
C ASP A 243 24.39 -19.42 -5.48
N ARG A 244 25.36 -19.43 -6.40
CA ARG A 244 26.43 -18.41 -6.43
C ARG A 244 25.90 -17.04 -6.84
N ASP A 245 24.93 -16.98 -7.74
CA ASP A 245 24.39 -15.70 -8.20
C ASP A 245 23.62 -15.01 -7.06
N LEU A 246 22.90 -15.79 -6.24
CA LEU A 246 22.24 -15.26 -5.03
C LEU A 246 23.24 -14.83 -3.96
N ALA A 247 24.31 -15.60 -3.75
CA ALA A 247 25.40 -15.22 -2.84
C ALA A 247 26.06 -13.91 -3.26
N ASP A 248 26.39 -13.77 -4.54
CA ASP A 248 26.99 -12.56 -5.09
C ASP A 248 26.02 -11.38 -5.03
N GLN A 249 24.73 -11.60 -5.32
CA GLN A 249 23.69 -10.58 -5.18
C GLN A 249 23.57 -10.10 -3.74
N TYR A 250 23.58 -11.00 -2.76
CA TYR A 250 23.54 -10.68 -1.33
C TYR A 250 24.74 -9.83 -0.90
N GLN A 251 25.95 -10.19 -1.34
CA GLN A 251 27.15 -9.41 -1.03
C GLN A 251 27.14 -8.03 -1.71
N ASN A 252 26.70 -7.96 -2.97
CA ASN A 252 26.61 -6.72 -3.72
C ASN A 252 25.61 -5.74 -3.10
N ILE A 253 24.42 -6.22 -2.69
CA ILE A 253 23.42 -5.34 -2.08
C ILE A 253 23.86 -4.84 -0.70
N ARG A 254 24.57 -5.66 0.08
CA ARG A 254 25.15 -5.24 1.37
C ARG A 254 26.17 -4.13 1.19
N LYS A 255 27.12 -4.29 0.27
CA LYS A 255 28.09 -3.24 -0.07
C LYS A 255 27.41 -1.97 -0.60
N PHE A 256 26.40 -2.13 -1.45
CA PHE A 256 25.61 -1.01 -1.97
C PHE A 256 24.94 -0.21 -0.84
N ILE A 257 24.30 -0.88 0.12
CA ILE A 257 23.63 -0.21 1.25
C ILE A 257 24.67 0.43 2.19
N LEU A 258 25.84 -0.18 2.38
CA LEU A 258 26.94 0.41 3.15
C LEU A 258 27.47 1.72 2.53
N SER A 259 27.54 1.77 1.19
CA SER A 259 27.89 2.98 0.45
C SER A 259 26.77 4.01 0.38
N ASN A 260 25.51 3.58 0.44
CA ASN A 260 24.34 4.44 0.23
C ASN A 260 23.29 4.26 1.35
N PRO A 261 23.57 4.66 2.61
CA PRO A 261 22.57 4.69 3.69
C PRO A 261 21.34 5.54 3.32
N THR A 262 21.58 6.56 2.51
CA THR A 262 20.64 7.47 1.88
C THR A 262 20.96 7.55 0.38
N ILE A 263 19.96 7.88 -0.45
CA ILE A 263 20.13 7.88 -1.91
C ILE A 263 19.09 8.76 -2.63
N SER A 264 19.53 9.46 -3.68
CA SER A 264 18.66 10.27 -4.52
C SER A 264 17.68 9.45 -5.35
N ASN A 265 16.56 10.07 -5.72
CA ASN A 265 15.54 9.40 -6.53
C ASN A 265 16.08 8.95 -7.89
N GLU A 266 16.92 9.77 -8.53
CA GLU A 266 17.50 9.46 -9.83
C GLU A 266 18.38 8.22 -9.74
N ARG A 267 19.31 8.21 -8.78
CA ARG A 267 20.27 7.11 -8.61
C ARG A 267 19.55 5.84 -8.20
N LEU A 268 18.59 5.90 -7.27
CA LEU A 268 17.81 4.74 -6.87
C LEU A 268 17.08 4.08 -8.05
N ARG A 269 16.45 4.89 -8.92
CA ARG A 269 15.77 4.38 -10.13
C ARG A 269 16.71 3.69 -11.10
N GLN A 270 17.92 4.23 -11.30
CA GLN A 270 18.93 3.61 -12.16
C GLN A 270 19.24 2.17 -11.70
N TYR A 271 19.41 1.96 -10.39
CA TYR A 271 19.68 0.62 -9.83
C TYR A 271 18.44 -0.28 -9.82
N GLN A 272 17.25 0.27 -9.59
CA GLN A 272 15.99 -0.50 -9.66
C GLN A 272 15.74 -1.02 -11.09
N ASN A 273 16.11 -0.27 -12.12
CA ASN A 273 16.01 -0.70 -13.52
C ASN A 273 16.95 -1.86 -13.88
N LEU A 274 17.99 -2.12 -13.05
CA LEU A 274 18.87 -3.27 -13.18
C LEU A 274 18.29 -4.55 -12.53
N ASN A 275 17.01 -4.53 -12.12
CA ASN A 275 16.31 -5.62 -11.45
C ASN A 275 17.01 -6.12 -10.17
N LEU A 276 17.72 -5.23 -9.46
CA LEU A 276 18.30 -5.54 -8.16
C LEU A 276 17.22 -5.61 -7.08
N THR A 277 17.33 -6.60 -6.19
CA THR A 277 16.40 -6.82 -5.07
C THR A 277 16.80 -6.00 -3.84
N CYS A 278 15.90 -5.92 -2.85
CA CYS A 278 16.10 -5.20 -1.58
C CYS A 278 16.40 -3.69 -1.72
N LEU A 279 15.90 -3.03 -2.76
CA LEU A 279 16.04 -1.58 -2.98
C LEU A 279 14.80 -0.77 -2.59
N GLN A 280 14.03 -1.24 -1.61
CA GLN A 280 12.81 -0.57 -1.12
C GLN A 280 13.15 0.47 -0.03
N TYR A 281 13.92 1.50 -0.40
CA TYR A 281 14.22 2.63 0.49
C TYR A 281 12.95 3.41 0.83
N LEU A 282 12.92 4.02 2.02
CA LEU A 282 11.84 4.89 2.46
C LEU A 282 11.98 6.29 1.85
N PRO A 283 10.88 6.91 1.39
CA PRO A 283 10.89 8.32 1.02
C PRO A 283 11.32 9.19 2.20
N ASN A 284 12.24 10.13 1.95
CA ASN A 284 12.86 10.98 2.95
C ASN A 284 12.57 12.46 2.68
N ASN A 285 11.27 12.82 2.65
CA ASN A 285 10.80 14.16 2.29
C ASN A 285 11.36 15.29 3.17
N HIS A 286 11.78 14.96 4.40
CA HIS A 286 12.34 15.90 5.36
C HIS A 286 13.88 15.90 5.37
N GLN A 287 14.53 15.12 4.50
CA GLN A 287 15.99 15.01 4.44
C GLN A 287 16.60 14.76 5.83
N ILE A 288 16.03 13.78 6.55
CA ILE A 288 16.56 13.34 7.85
C ILE A 288 17.70 12.34 7.66
N LYS A 289 18.57 12.24 8.67
CA LYS A 289 19.68 11.27 8.72
C LYS A 289 19.39 10.10 9.66
N GLU A 290 18.28 10.18 10.38
CA GLU A 290 17.90 9.23 11.40
C GLU A 290 16.41 9.27 11.61
N TYR A 291 15.85 8.15 12.05
CA TYR A 291 14.46 8.06 12.47
C TYR A 291 14.30 6.95 13.50
N GLN A 292 13.18 7.01 14.20
CA GLN A 292 12.78 6.00 15.17
C GLN A 292 11.57 5.25 14.64
N VAL A 293 11.52 3.95 14.93
CA VAL A 293 10.44 3.09 14.49
C VAL A 293 10.15 2.04 15.55
N LYS A 294 8.91 1.61 15.69
CA LYS A 294 8.59 0.49 16.56
C LYS A 294 8.68 -0.82 15.79
N LYS A 295 9.52 -1.74 16.26
CA LYS A 295 9.56 -3.12 15.76
C LYS A 295 8.43 -3.92 16.39
N VAL A 296 7.52 -4.44 15.57
CA VAL A 296 6.37 -5.23 16.04
C VAL A 296 6.72 -6.71 16.13
N ASN A 297 7.50 -7.21 15.17
CA ASN A 297 8.04 -8.58 15.17
C ASN A 297 9.29 -8.68 14.29
N ASP A 298 9.93 -9.85 14.29
CA ASP A 298 11.11 -10.14 13.47
C ASP A 298 10.79 -10.45 11.99
N TYR A 299 9.52 -10.53 11.62
CA TYR A 299 9.05 -10.88 10.27
C TYR A 299 8.82 -9.65 9.38
N GLY A 300 9.62 -8.61 9.57
CA GLY A 300 9.58 -7.39 8.75
C GLY A 300 8.42 -6.44 9.07
N LYS A 301 7.73 -6.59 10.21
CA LYS A 301 6.61 -5.70 10.60
C LYS A 301 7.09 -4.57 11.52
N TYR A 302 6.88 -3.34 11.05
CA TYR A 302 7.27 -2.11 11.74
C TYR A 302 6.12 -1.09 11.76
N GLU A 303 5.97 -0.36 12.86
CA GLU A 303 4.99 0.72 13.03
C GLU A 303 5.72 2.08 13.00
N PHE A 304 5.37 2.91 12.01
CA PHE A 304 5.96 4.25 11.81
C PHE A 304 5.16 5.37 12.49
N ILE A 305 3.91 5.08 12.88
CA ILE A 305 3.12 5.93 13.76
C ILE A 305 3.24 5.33 15.15
N THR A 306 3.94 6.03 16.03
CA THR A 306 4.30 5.53 17.37
C THR A 306 3.61 6.34 18.46
N LYS A 307 3.43 5.73 19.62
CA LYS A 307 2.92 6.37 20.83
C LYS A 307 4.08 6.71 21.77
N SER A 308 3.87 7.66 22.68
CA SER A 308 4.91 8.14 23.61
C SER A 308 5.59 7.05 24.45
N ASN A 309 4.92 5.91 24.66
CA ASN A 309 5.41 4.82 25.51
C ASN A 309 5.90 3.60 24.71
N ASP A 310 5.99 3.69 23.38
CA ASP A 310 6.50 2.58 22.57
C ASP A 310 8.01 2.42 22.76
N ALA A 311 8.48 1.16 22.85
CA ALA A 311 9.91 0.87 22.75
C ALA A 311 10.35 1.05 21.29
N LEU A 312 11.16 2.07 21.05
CA LEU A 312 11.57 2.46 19.70
C LEU A 312 12.96 1.94 19.37
N MET A 313 13.12 1.57 18.10
CA MET A 313 14.38 1.24 17.48
C MET A 313 14.90 2.47 16.74
N ASP A 314 16.13 2.85 17.04
CA ASP A 314 16.85 3.92 16.36
C ASP A 314 17.51 3.41 15.07
N VAL A 315 17.22 4.06 13.95
CA VAL A 315 17.86 3.83 12.66
C VAL A 315 18.76 5.03 12.36
N SER A 316 20.03 4.95 12.75
CA SER A 316 21.01 6.02 12.54
C SER A 316 22.45 5.51 12.45
N ALA A 317 23.33 6.38 11.93
CA ALA A 317 24.78 6.17 11.93
C ALA A 317 25.32 5.98 13.35
N ASN A 318 24.88 6.82 14.31
CA ASN A 318 25.28 6.72 15.71
C ASN A 318 24.83 5.41 16.32
N ALA A 319 23.55 5.08 16.16
CA ALA A 319 22.98 3.83 16.66
C ALA A 319 23.77 2.65 16.11
N SER A 320 24.12 2.63 14.81
CA SER A 320 24.87 1.53 14.18
C SER A 320 26.32 1.33 14.66
N GLY A 321 26.87 2.28 15.42
CA GLY A 321 28.28 2.31 15.81
C GLY A 321 29.22 2.97 14.81
N LEU A 322 28.75 3.31 13.58
CA LEU A 322 29.58 3.91 12.52
C LEU A 322 30.42 5.08 13.02
N THR A 323 29.79 6.05 13.69
CA THR A 323 30.46 7.27 14.18
C THR A 323 31.60 6.96 15.16
N SER A 324 31.47 5.91 15.96
CA SER A 324 32.51 5.45 16.88
C SER A 324 33.60 4.69 16.13
N MET A 325 33.24 3.81 15.21
CA MET A 325 34.17 3.01 14.40
C MET A 325 35.08 3.90 13.55
N MET A 326 34.57 5.00 12.99
CA MET A 326 35.37 5.95 12.20
C MET A 326 36.48 6.64 12.99
N LYS A 327 36.45 6.60 14.33
CA LYS A 327 37.51 7.18 15.18
C LYS A 327 38.74 6.28 15.30
N TYR A 328 38.65 5.01 14.89
CA TYR A 328 39.75 4.05 15.00
C TYR A 328 40.97 4.52 14.19
N GLN A 329 42.07 4.74 14.91
CA GLN A 329 43.38 5.10 14.36
C GLN A 329 44.20 3.81 14.21
N GLY A 330 44.13 3.19 13.03
CA GLY A 330 44.94 2.02 12.74
C GLY A 330 46.44 2.35 12.68
N LYS A 331 47.29 1.34 12.77
CA LYS A 331 48.75 1.49 12.68
C LYS A 331 49.18 2.01 11.30
N ARG A 332 48.48 1.59 10.23
CA ARG A 332 48.84 1.90 8.83
C ARG A 332 47.93 2.93 8.16
N GLN A 333 46.64 2.90 8.49
CA GLN A 333 45.63 3.78 7.91
C GLN A 333 44.52 4.02 8.95
N THR A 334 43.85 5.17 8.88
CA THR A 334 42.64 5.39 9.69
C THR A 334 41.45 4.64 9.10
N MET A 335 40.48 4.25 9.94
CA MET A 335 39.24 3.63 9.44
C MET A 335 38.49 4.55 8.47
N TYR A 336 38.52 5.86 8.74
CA TYR A 336 37.89 6.87 7.91
C TYR A 336 38.44 6.88 6.48
N ASP A 337 39.77 6.88 6.33
CA ASP A 337 40.41 6.87 5.01
C ASP A 337 40.14 5.56 4.27
N ALA A 338 40.20 4.42 4.98
CA ALA A 338 39.93 3.12 4.41
C ALA A 338 38.49 2.96 3.87
N PHE A 339 37.51 3.55 4.57
CA PHE A 339 36.12 3.60 4.10
C PHE A 339 35.98 4.50 2.87
N LYS A 340 36.62 5.67 2.89
CA LYS A 340 36.58 6.62 1.77
C LYS A 340 37.20 6.03 0.51
N ASP A 341 38.32 5.33 0.61
CA ASP A 341 39.00 4.68 -0.51
C ASP A 341 38.15 3.57 -1.15
N GLN A 342 37.33 2.89 -0.36
CA GLN A 342 36.40 1.86 -0.83
C GLN A 342 35.04 2.43 -1.27
N GLY A 343 34.83 3.75 -1.16
CA GLY A 343 33.55 4.39 -1.49
C GLY A 343 32.42 4.04 -0.52
N PHE A 344 32.74 3.68 0.72
CA PHE A 344 31.76 3.47 1.78
C PHE A 344 31.41 4.77 2.50
N ALA A 345 30.19 4.85 3.02
CA ALA A 345 29.74 6.02 3.74
C ALA A 345 30.44 6.12 5.11
N THR A 346 31.15 7.22 5.36
CA THR A 346 31.74 7.54 6.68
C THR A 346 30.77 8.27 7.60
N THR A 347 29.69 8.81 7.04
CA THR A 347 28.55 9.43 7.73
C THR A 347 27.31 9.32 6.86
N TRP A 348 26.12 9.52 7.44
CA TRP A 348 24.89 9.56 6.65
C TRP A 348 24.62 11.01 6.23
N ILE A 349 24.48 11.22 4.92
CA ILE A 349 24.20 12.52 4.32
C ILE A 349 22.73 12.53 3.89
N PRO A 350 21.91 13.52 4.27
CA PRO A 350 20.53 13.56 3.83
C PRO A 350 20.38 13.51 2.31
N ASP A 351 19.38 12.77 1.86
CA ASP A 351 19.02 12.64 0.45
C ASP A 351 17.53 12.27 0.34
N ASP A 352 16.99 12.16 -0.88
CA ASP A 352 15.58 11.91 -1.18
C ASP A 352 15.02 10.63 -0.56
N ASN A 353 15.86 9.63 -0.31
CA ASN A 353 15.46 8.35 0.29
C ASN A 353 16.45 7.92 1.37
N ILE A 354 15.95 7.19 2.36
CA ILE A 354 16.72 6.59 3.47
C ILE A 354 16.42 5.11 3.58
N MET A 355 17.40 4.29 3.95
CA MET A 355 17.16 2.84 4.09
C MET A 355 16.10 2.54 5.15
N ASN A 356 15.32 1.49 4.90
CA ASN A 356 14.29 1.01 5.83
C ASN A 356 14.90 0.19 6.98
N PRO A 357 14.12 -0.12 8.04
CA PRO A 357 14.63 -0.80 9.23
C PRO A 357 15.18 -2.20 8.93
N VAL A 358 14.59 -2.93 7.98
CA VAL A 358 15.06 -4.28 7.62
C VAL A 358 16.40 -4.21 6.90
N GLN A 359 16.56 -3.28 5.96
CA GLN A 359 17.84 -3.02 5.30
C GLN A 359 18.90 -2.64 6.34
N TYR A 360 18.55 -1.78 7.30
CA TYR A 360 19.43 -1.40 8.39
C TYR A 360 19.85 -2.61 9.27
N GLU A 361 18.89 -3.42 9.72
CA GLU A 361 19.16 -4.55 10.61
C GLU A 361 19.87 -5.71 9.94
N SER A 362 19.37 -6.12 8.79
CA SER A 362 19.72 -7.40 8.17
C SER A 362 20.86 -7.30 7.16
N LEU A 363 21.13 -6.09 6.64
CA LEU A 363 22.14 -5.87 5.61
C LEU A 363 23.23 -4.92 6.09
N TYR A 364 22.87 -3.69 6.47
CA TYR A 364 23.81 -2.62 6.81
C TYR A 364 24.64 -2.93 8.06
N LYS A 365 24.01 -3.27 9.20
CA LYS A 365 24.74 -3.52 10.45
C LYS A 365 25.71 -4.70 10.33
N GLY A 366 25.31 -5.77 9.63
CA GLY A 366 26.15 -6.94 9.40
C GLY A 366 27.41 -6.59 8.63
N VAL A 367 27.25 -5.97 7.45
CA VAL A 367 28.39 -5.67 6.58
C VAL A 367 29.29 -4.59 7.16
N LEU A 368 28.72 -3.63 7.89
CA LEU A 368 29.49 -2.65 8.65
C LEU A 368 30.41 -3.34 9.66
N GLY A 369 29.87 -4.29 10.44
CA GLY A 369 30.63 -5.08 11.40
C GLY A 369 31.73 -5.91 10.76
N GLU A 370 31.45 -6.56 9.63
CA GLU A 370 32.41 -7.36 8.87
C GLU A 370 33.57 -6.52 8.32
N VAL A 371 33.27 -5.39 7.68
CA VAL A 371 34.29 -4.51 7.08
C VAL A 371 35.17 -3.90 8.15
N VAL A 372 34.57 -3.36 9.23
CA VAL A 372 35.31 -2.75 10.33
C VAL A 372 36.10 -3.80 11.10
N GLY A 373 35.49 -4.94 11.42
CA GLY A 373 36.12 -6.04 12.12
C GLY A 373 37.32 -6.58 11.35
N LYS A 374 37.17 -6.78 10.04
CA LYS A 374 38.28 -7.18 9.17
C LYS A 374 39.43 -6.18 9.26
N PHE A 375 39.17 -4.90 9.07
CA PHE A 375 40.19 -3.86 9.12
C PHE A 375 40.95 -3.88 10.45
N ILE A 376 40.25 -3.95 11.58
CA ILE A 376 40.86 -3.97 12.91
C ILE A 376 41.71 -5.23 13.12
N ILE A 377 41.20 -6.41 12.75
CA ILE A 377 41.96 -7.66 12.94
C ILE A 377 43.24 -7.66 12.10
N GLU A 378 43.16 -7.23 10.84
CA GLU A 378 44.33 -7.17 9.96
C GLU A 378 45.37 -6.15 10.45
N ASP A 379 44.91 -5.00 10.97
CA ASP A 379 45.77 -3.95 11.52
C ASP A 379 46.41 -4.33 12.87
N VAL A 380 45.64 -4.91 13.80
CA VAL A 380 46.13 -5.26 15.15
C VAL A 380 47.01 -6.50 15.14
N PHE A 381 46.60 -7.56 14.45
CA PHE A 381 47.26 -8.87 14.49
C PHE A 381 48.24 -9.09 13.33
N ASP A 382 48.40 -8.12 12.44
CA ASP A 382 49.28 -8.20 11.25
C ASP A 382 49.04 -9.51 10.47
N THR A 383 47.76 -9.85 10.30
CA THR A 383 47.28 -11.04 9.58
C THR A 383 46.40 -10.64 8.41
N THR A 384 46.11 -11.57 7.52
CA THR A 384 45.20 -11.35 6.39
C THR A 384 43.97 -12.23 6.55
N LEU A 385 42.79 -11.62 6.46
CA LEU A 385 41.51 -12.29 6.46
C LEU A 385 41.06 -12.58 5.04
N LEU A 386 40.92 -13.86 4.77
CA LEU A 386 40.54 -14.40 3.47
C LEU A 386 39.04 -14.73 3.46
N PRO A 387 38.34 -14.51 2.34
CA PRO A 387 36.96 -14.96 2.19
C PRO A 387 36.87 -16.49 2.18
N ILE A 388 35.67 -17.00 2.44
CA ILE A 388 35.37 -18.43 2.36
C ILE A 388 34.92 -18.75 0.93
N GLU A 389 35.79 -19.40 0.16
CA GLU A 389 35.56 -19.67 -1.27
C GLU A 389 34.56 -20.79 -1.55
N GLN A 390 34.40 -21.73 -0.61
CA GLN A 390 33.50 -22.87 -0.79
C GLN A 390 32.06 -22.41 -0.62
N LEU A 391 31.29 -22.46 -1.70
CA LEU A 391 29.88 -22.00 -1.71
C LEU A 391 29.06 -22.66 -0.60
N LYS A 392 29.21 -23.97 -0.37
CA LYS A 392 28.50 -24.69 0.70
C LYS A 392 28.76 -24.14 2.12
N ASN A 393 29.86 -23.42 2.32
CA ASN A 393 30.26 -22.83 3.59
C ASN A 393 30.09 -21.30 3.60
N ASN A 394 29.53 -20.73 2.52
CA ASN A 394 29.32 -19.30 2.38
C ASN A 394 28.42 -18.77 3.51
N GLU A 395 28.77 -17.61 4.07
CA GLU A 395 28.05 -16.94 5.18
C GLU A 395 27.86 -17.78 6.46
N LEU A 396 28.53 -18.94 6.61
CA LEU A 396 28.58 -19.64 7.91
C LEU A 396 29.47 -18.89 8.92
N PHE A 397 30.56 -18.37 8.39
CA PHE A 397 31.53 -17.48 9.01
C PHE A 397 31.91 -16.42 7.97
N ASP A 398 32.34 -15.25 8.43
CA ASP A 398 32.63 -14.12 7.53
C ASP A 398 33.99 -14.29 6.86
N PHE A 399 35.00 -14.72 7.63
CA PHE A 399 36.37 -14.84 7.16
C PHE A 399 37.12 -16.03 7.75
N LYS A 400 38.25 -16.35 7.14
CA LYS A 400 39.25 -17.29 7.67
C LYS A 400 40.65 -16.66 7.67
N THR A 401 41.49 -17.07 8.61
CA THR A 401 42.92 -16.77 8.56
C THR A 401 43.68 -17.86 7.80
N ASN A 402 44.92 -17.57 7.40
CA ASN A 402 45.84 -18.59 6.88
C ASN A 402 46.19 -19.70 7.90
N ARG A 403 45.87 -19.51 9.19
CA ARG A 403 46.08 -20.47 10.28
C ARG A 403 44.83 -21.31 10.59
N LYS A 404 43.87 -21.40 9.67
CA LYS A 404 42.62 -22.17 9.81
C LYS A 404 41.76 -21.72 11.00
N VAL A 405 41.82 -20.44 11.36
CA VAL A 405 40.87 -19.83 12.32
C VAL A 405 39.71 -19.24 11.53
N LEU A 406 38.48 -19.60 11.89
CA LEU A 406 37.25 -19.03 11.33
C LEU A 406 36.79 -17.87 12.22
N ILE A 407 36.29 -16.80 11.60
CA ILE A 407 35.88 -15.57 12.26
C ILE A 407 34.45 -15.22 11.84
N ASP A 408 33.59 -14.98 12.82
CA ASP A 408 32.20 -14.55 12.65
C ASP A 408 32.01 -13.26 13.46
N PHE A 409 31.98 -12.12 12.78
CA PHE A 409 31.78 -10.81 13.36
C PHE A 409 30.32 -10.61 13.74
N LYS A 410 30.11 -9.84 14.81
CA LYS A 410 28.80 -9.48 15.30
C LYS A 410 28.80 -8.02 15.72
N ASN A 411 27.87 -7.24 15.14
CA ASN A 411 27.67 -5.83 15.49
C ASN A 411 26.49 -5.71 16.46
N TRP A 412 26.75 -5.98 17.75
CA TRP A 412 25.75 -5.92 18.82
C TRP A 412 25.66 -4.52 19.42
N HIS A 413 24.44 -4.05 19.68
CA HIS A 413 24.17 -2.76 20.36
C HIS A 413 24.12 -2.85 21.88
N SER A 414 24.05 -4.08 22.43
CA SER A 414 23.94 -4.33 23.86
C SER A 414 24.78 -5.53 24.25
N VAL A 415 24.94 -5.75 25.56
CA VAL A 415 25.62 -6.94 26.10
C VAL A 415 24.93 -8.17 25.52
N HIS A 416 25.73 -9.07 24.94
CA HIS A 416 25.22 -10.32 24.37
C HIS A 416 24.40 -11.07 25.41
N PRO A 417 23.10 -11.31 25.17
CA PRO A 417 22.24 -11.92 26.18
C PRO A 417 22.53 -13.42 26.35
N MET A 418 23.23 -14.04 25.40
CA MET A 418 23.51 -15.47 25.40
C MET A 418 24.73 -15.78 26.28
N SER A 419 24.64 -16.86 27.05
CA SER A 419 25.78 -17.34 27.82
C SER A 419 26.90 -17.84 26.91
N LEU A 420 28.13 -17.80 27.43
CA LEU A 420 29.32 -18.25 26.70
C LEU A 420 29.24 -19.74 26.32
N GLU A 421 28.54 -20.57 27.10
CA GLU A 421 28.31 -21.99 26.78
C GLU A 421 27.36 -22.18 25.61
N GLN A 422 26.25 -21.43 25.58
CA GLN A 422 25.30 -21.48 24.47
C GLN A 422 25.94 -20.98 23.16
N GLU A 423 26.77 -19.94 23.22
CA GLU A 423 27.51 -19.46 22.04
C GLU A 423 28.50 -20.52 21.53
N ARG A 424 29.21 -21.20 22.44
CA ARG A 424 30.10 -22.32 22.08
C ARG A 424 29.33 -23.46 21.44
N GLN A 425 28.14 -23.79 21.95
CA GLN A 425 27.30 -24.83 21.37
C GLN A 425 26.87 -24.44 19.94
N HIS A 426 26.40 -23.20 19.74
CA HIS A 426 26.02 -22.68 18.43
C HIS A 426 27.18 -22.73 17.42
N VAL A 427 28.39 -22.35 17.84
CA VAL A 427 29.59 -22.45 16.99
C VAL A 427 29.93 -23.92 16.67
N ASN A 428 29.81 -24.83 17.63
CA ASN A 428 30.04 -26.26 17.37
C ASN A 428 29.02 -26.84 16.38
N GLU A 429 27.75 -26.44 16.48
CA GLU A 429 26.70 -26.82 15.53
C GLU A 429 27.06 -26.33 14.12
N LYS A 430 27.50 -25.07 13.96
CA LYS A 430 27.98 -24.54 12.67
C LYS A 430 29.16 -25.33 12.08
N LEU A 431 30.08 -25.82 12.91
CA LEU A 431 31.27 -26.56 12.48
C LEU A 431 30.96 -28.02 12.06
N ASN A 432 29.82 -28.56 12.49
CA ASN A 432 29.39 -29.93 12.22
C ASN A 432 28.46 -30.06 11.01
N ILE A 433 28.18 -28.97 10.29
CA ILE A 433 27.44 -28.90 9.02
C ILE A 433 28.42 -29.08 7.85
#